data_AF-A0A9E5KVE7-F1
#
_entry.id   AF-A0A9E5KVE7-F1
#
_cell.length_a   1.000
_cell.length_b   1.000
_cell.length_c   1.000
_cell.angle_alpha   90.00
_cell.angle_beta   90.00
_cell.angle_gamma   90.00
#
_symmetry.space_group_name_H-M   'P 1'
#
loop_
_entity.id
_entity.type
_entity.pdbx_description
1 polymer ?
#
loop_
_entity_poly.entity_id
_entity_poly.type
_entity_poly.pdbx_seq_one_letter_code
_entity_poly.pdbx_strand_id
1 'polypeptide(L)'
;MLDDIHSVEHLIRSDGGLTLLSRRNAPKIIAFLYGVFKVQQRKTLEQSHLEQLLAGFLLMHDGLEDESVEEQEELEENDYQIKAKNLILFWCNANNGFLFRYYDENNIETLELSAGLERLFRFLEEVQDAKHLFVGTESRFAQIIEGFKELDVNTIDDPTSRIEELEKR
;
A
#
# COMPACT_ATOMS: atom_id res chain seq x y z
N MET A 1 13.33 27.81 5.28
CA MET A 1 12.13 27.94 6.12
C MET A 1 10.95 27.55 5.22
N LEU A 2 9.95 26.81 5.73
CA LEU A 2 8.88 26.22 4.89
C LEU A 2 7.83 27.25 4.42
N ASP A 3 8.11 28.53 4.58
CA ASP A 3 7.27 29.67 4.19
C ASP A 3 7.58 30.19 2.77
N ASP A 4 8.69 29.75 2.17
CA ASP A 4 9.09 30.08 0.80
C ASP A 4 8.71 28.97 -0.19
N ILE A 5 8.06 29.35 -1.29
CA ILE A 5 7.56 28.40 -2.30
C ILE A 5 8.68 27.59 -2.94
N HIS A 6 9.83 28.22 -3.24
CA HIS A 6 10.96 27.53 -3.87
C HIS A 6 11.60 26.51 -2.94
N SER A 7 11.67 26.83 -1.65
CA SER A 7 12.13 25.92 -0.61
C SER A 7 11.22 24.67 -0.50
N VAL A 8 9.89 24.85 -0.58
CA VAL A 8 8.92 23.75 -0.56
C VAL A 8 9.00 22.91 -1.85
N GLU A 9 9.09 23.55 -3.01
CA GLU A 9 9.27 22.85 -4.30
C GLU A 9 10.55 22.02 -4.32
N HIS A 10 11.66 22.59 -3.84
CA HIS A 10 12.92 21.86 -3.74
C HIS A 10 12.80 20.66 -2.80
N LEU A 11 12.15 20.81 -1.64
CA LEU A 11 11.94 19.71 -0.71
C LEU A 11 11.16 18.56 -1.36
N ILE A 12 10.04 18.87 -2.03
CA ILE A 12 9.21 17.87 -2.72
C ILE A 12 10.03 17.13 -3.77
N ARG A 13 10.81 17.84 -4.59
CA ARG A 13 11.65 17.25 -5.65
C ARG A 13 12.86 16.48 -5.13
N SER A 14 13.33 16.79 -3.92
CA SER A 14 14.49 16.13 -3.32
C SER A 14 14.15 14.80 -2.62
N ASP A 15 12.87 14.56 -2.33
CA ASP A 15 12.40 13.34 -1.68
C ASP A 15 11.53 12.52 -2.63
N GLY A 16 11.93 11.28 -2.90
CA GLY A 16 11.21 10.40 -3.83
C GLY A 16 9.79 10.05 -3.38
N GLY A 17 9.51 10.01 -2.07
CA GLY A 17 8.18 9.75 -1.55
C GLY A 17 7.23 10.92 -1.80
N LEU A 18 7.69 12.15 -1.52
CA LEU A 18 6.93 13.36 -1.82
C LEU A 18 6.76 13.57 -3.33
N THR A 19 7.82 13.32 -4.11
CA THR A 19 7.73 13.37 -5.58
C THR A 19 6.71 12.37 -6.09
N LEU A 20 6.71 11.13 -5.58
CA LEU A 20 5.74 10.11 -5.97
C LEU A 20 4.30 10.54 -5.66
N LEU A 21 4.02 11.07 -4.46
CA LEU A 21 2.69 11.55 -4.10
C LEU A 21 2.17 12.67 -5.00
N SER A 22 3.06 13.47 -5.59
CA SER A 22 2.69 14.55 -6.50
C SER A 22 2.32 14.07 -7.92
N ARG A 23 2.53 12.79 -8.24
CA ARG A 23 2.25 12.22 -9.57
C ARG A 23 0.78 11.86 -9.74
N ARG A 24 0.25 12.05 -10.95
CA ARG A 24 -1.13 11.64 -11.31
C ARG A 24 -1.40 10.15 -11.10
N ASN A 25 -0.42 9.30 -11.42
CA ASN A 25 -0.52 7.85 -11.33
C ASN A 25 -0.02 7.26 -10.00
N ALA A 26 0.20 8.11 -8.98
CA ALA A 26 0.71 7.70 -7.68
C ALA A 26 -0.02 6.49 -7.08
N PRO A 27 -1.37 6.37 -7.10
CA PRO A 27 -2.06 5.23 -6.49
C PRO A 27 -1.66 3.88 -7.10
N LYS A 28 -1.53 3.80 -8.43
CA LYS A 28 -1.15 2.57 -9.13
C LYS A 28 0.32 2.19 -8.83
N ILE A 29 1.22 3.18 -8.86
CA ILE A 29 2.64 2.97 -8.53
C ILE A 29 2.81 2.54 -7.07
N ILE A 30 2.13 3.22 -6.15
CA ILE A 30 2.14 2.88 -4.71
C ILE A 30 1.61 1.46 -4.50
N ALA A 31 0.45 1.12 -5.07
CA ALA A 31 -0.13 -0.22 -4.92
C ALA A 31 0.83 -1.31 -5.42
N PHE A 32 1.44 -1.10 -6.59
CA PHE A 32 2.42 -2.04 -7.14
C PHE A 32 3.66 -2.18 -6.25
N LEU A 33 4.36 -1.09 -5.96
CA LEU A 33 5.61 -1.12 -5.20
C LEU A 33 5.39 -1.58 -3.75
N TYR A 34 4.29 -1.18 -3.11
CA TYR A 34 3.92 -1.65 -1.78
C TYR A 34 3.63 -3.14 -1.79
N GLY A 35 2.89 -3.64 -2.78
CA GLY A 35 2.65 -5.07 -2.95
C GLY A 35 3.94 -5.88 -3.11
N VAL A 36 4.87 -5.40 -3.94
CA VAL A 36 6.12 -6.11 -4.22
C VAL A 36 7.11 -6.08 -3.06
N PHE A 37 7.27 -4.95 -2.37
CA PHE A 37 8.30 -4.79 -1.33
C PHE A 37 7.74 -4.98 0.08
N LYS A 38 6.57 -4.41 0.40
CA LYS A 38 6.03 -4.43 1.77
C LYS A 38 5.23 -5.68 2.07
N VAL A 39 4.25 -6.01 1.22
CA VAL A 39 3.42 -7.21 1.44
C VAL A 39 4.25 -8.49 1.35
N GLN A 40 5.16 -8.57 0.38
CA GLN A 40 6.07 -9.73 0.22
C GLN A 40 7.32 -9.64 1.11
N GLN A 41 7.45 -8.61 1.96
CA GLN A 41 8.58 -8.40 2.89
C GLN A 41 9.97 -8.48 2.24
N ARG A 42 10.10 -7.95 1.02
CA ARG A 42 11.36 -7.92 0.26
C ARG A 42 12.10 -6.63 0.57
N LYS A 43 13.38 -6.74 0.91
CA LYS A 43 14.27 -5.57 1.01
C LYS A 43 14.76 -5.14 -0.37
N THR A 44 15.09 -6.12 -1.19
CA THR A 44 15.69 -5.94 -2.50
C THR A 44 15.02 -6.86 -3.51
N LEU A 45 15.14 -6.55 -4.80
CA LEU A 45 14.66 -7.40 -5.88
C LEU A 45 15.52 -7.23 -7.13
N GLU A 46 15.79 -8.31 -7.85
CA GLU A 46 16.45 -8.25 -9.15
C GLU A 46 15.62 -7.40 -10.13
N GLN A 47 16.29 -6.56 -10.93
CA GLN A 47 15.62 -5.67 -11.88
C GLN A 47 14.76 -6.45 -12.89
N SER A 48 15.30 -7.53 -13.45
CA SER A 48 14.58 -8.40 -14.40
C SER A 48 13.28 -8.96 -13.81
N HIS A 49 13.30 -9.36 -12.54
CA HIS A 49 12.12 -9.86 -11.85
C HIS A 49 11.11 -8.73 -11.59
N LEU A 50 11.56 -7.54 -11.18
CA LEU A 50 10.66 -6.39 -11.04
C LEU A 50 10.01 -6.01 -12.38
N GLU A 51 10.77 -6.04 -13.47
CA GLU A 51 10.28 -5.78 -14.84
C GLU A 51 9.16 -6.76 -15.22
N GLN A 52 9.34 -8.06 -14.97
CA GLN A 52 8.31 -9.08 -15.22
C GLN A 52 7.04 -8.85 -14.38
N LEU A 53 7.20 -8.56 -13.08
CA LEU A 53 6.06 -8.29 -12.20
C LEU A 53 5.30 -7.03 -12.63
N LEU A 54 6.03 -5.99 -13.05
CA LEU A 54 5.43 -4.76 -13.51
C LEU A 54 4.71 -4.96 -14.85
N ALA A 55 5.29 -5.70 -15.79
CA ALA A 55 4.64 -6.01 -17.06
C ALA A 55 3.29 -6.72 -16.83
N GLY A 56 3.27 -7.74 -15.96
CA GLY A 56 2.03 -8.41 -15.57
C GLY A 56 1.03 -7.49 -14.87
N PHE A 57 1.50 -6.60 -14.00
CA PHE A 57 0.65 -5.61 -13.35
C PHE A 57 0.03 -4.61 -14.34
N LEU A 58 0.82 -4.13 -15.31
CA LEU A 58 0.34 -3.21 -16.34
C LEU A 58 -0.72 -3.86 -17.22
N LEU A 59 -0.52 -5.13 -17.60
CA LEU A 59 -1.50 -5.90 -18.38
C LEU A 59 -2.85 -6.04 -17.64
N MET A 60 -2.84 -6.24 -16.32
CA MET A 60 -4.06 -6.39 -15.51
C MET A 60 -4.79 -5.07 -15.22
N HIS A 61 -4.11 -3.94 -15.27
CA HIS A 61 -4.61 -2.64 -14.78
C HIS A 61 -4.70 -1.56 -15.88
N ASP A 62 -4.76 -1.97 -17.15
CA ASP A 62 -4.83 -1.10 -18.33
C ASP A 62 -3.67 -0.09 -18.39
N GLY A 63 -2.49 -0.57 -18.01
CA GLY A 63 -1.26 0.21 -17.94
C GLY A 63 -1.24 1.32 -16.88
N LEU A 64 -0.16 2.09 -16.90
CA LEU A 64 -0.09 3.41 -16.30
C LEU A 64 -0.35 4.41 -17.43
N GLU A 65 -1.41 5.22 -17.28
CA GLU A 65 -1.55 6.47 -18.03
C GLU A 65 -0.31 7.31 -17.68
N ASP A 66 0.62 7.46 -18.61
CA ASP A 66 1.89 8.13 -18.33
C ASP A 66 1.84 9.59 -18.77
N GLU A 67 2.54 10.46 -18.04
CA GLU A 67 2.81 11.86 -18.40
C GLU A 67 3.87 11.95 -19.54
N SER A 68 4.45 10.82 -19.97
CA SER A 68 5.52 10.76 -20.99
C SER A 68 5.24 9.89 -22.22
N VAL A 69 4.17 9.11 -22.22
CA VAL A 69 3.83 8.21 -23.32
C VAL A 69 2.40 8.52 -23.73
N GLU A 70 2.27 9.28 -24.82
CA GLU A 70 0.99 9.66 -25.42
C GLU A 70 0.10 8.44 -25.65
N GLU A 71 -1.18 8.65 -25.33
CA GLU A 71 -2.37 7.83 -25.59
C GLU A 71 -2.18 6.73 -26.65
N GLN A 72 -2.15 5.44 -26.30
CA GLN A 72 -2.36 4.39 -27.30
C GLN A 72 -3.09 3.14 -26.79
N GLU A 73 -4.11 2.84 -27.62
CA GLU A 73 -4.81 1.60 -27.99
C GLU A 73 -4.17 0.25 -27.62
N GLU A 74 -5.01 -0.80 -27.63
CA GLU A 74 -4.72 -2.22 -27.31
C GLU A 74 -3.25 -2.65 -27.53
N LEU A 75 -2.46 -2.69 -26.44
CA LEU A 75 -1.03 -3.05 -26.44
C LEU A 75 -0.82 -4.57 -26.30
N GLU A 76 0.16 -5.12 -27.02
CA GLU A 76 0.57 -6.52 -26.93
C GLU A 76 1.46 -6.80 -25.69
N GLU A 77 1.60 -8.08 -25.29
CA GLU A 77 2.40 -8.48 -24.11
C GLU A 77 3.88 -8.05 -24.19
N ASN A 78 4.47 -8.05 -25.40
CA ASN A 78 5.84 -7.57 -25.60
C ASN A 78 6.00 -6.06 -25.33
N ASP A 79 4.96 -5.26 -25.59
CA ASP A 79 4.99 -3.82 -25.34
C ASP A 79 4.99 -3.53 -23.84
N TYR A 80 4.29 -4.33 -23.05
CA TYR A 80 4.28 -4.20 -21.59
C TYR A 80 5.63 -4.49 -20.95
N GLN A 81 6.40 -5.46 -21.46
CA GLN A 81 7.74 -5.73 -20.96
C GLN A 81 8.69 -4.55 -21.21
N ILE A 82 8.64 -3.96 -22.42
CA ILE A 82 9.43 -2.77 -22.76
C ILE A 82 9.00 -1.57 -21.92
N LYS A 83 7.69 -1.37 -21.77
CA LYS A 83 7.11 -0.29 -20.94
C LYS A 83 7.51 -0.43 -19.48
N ALA A 84 7.47 -1.65 -18.93
CA ALA A 84 7.89 -1.94 -17.56
C ALA A 84 9.36 -1.58 -17.34
N LYS A 85 10.24 -2.01 -18.25
CA LYS A 85 11.67 -1.65 -18.21
C LYS A 85 11.87 -0.13 -18.23
N ASN A 86 11.23 0.58 -19.15
CA ASN A 86 11.35 2.04 -19.25
C ASN A 86 10.83 2.74 -17.98
N LEU A 87 9.72 2.29 -17.41
CA LEU A 87 9.17 2.82 -16.17
C LEU A 87 10.11 2.58 -14.98
N ILE A 88 10.72 1.40 -14.86
CA ILE A 88 11.68 1.13 -13.79
C ILE A 88 12.92 2.02 -13.92
N LEU A 89 13.44 2.22 -15.14
CA LEU A 89 14.52 3.17 -15.38
C LEU A 89 14.11 4.60 -15.00
N PHE A 90 12.89 5.00 -15.34
CA PHE A 90 12.33 6.28 -14.95
C PHE A 90 12.24 6.42 -13.43
N TRP A 91 11.77 5.40 -12.71
CA TRP A 91 11.69 5.38 -11.24
C TRP A 91 13.06 5.44 -10.56
N CYS A 92 14.11 4.90 -11.20
CA CYS A 92 15.50 4.97 -10.72
C CYS A 92 16.18 6.31 -11.02
N ASN A 93 15.61 7.15 -11.91
CA ASN A 93 16.21 8.42 -12.27
C ASN A 93 16.31 9.33 -11.03
N ALA A 94 17.43 10.06 -10.88
CA ALA A 94 17.69 10.92 -9.72
C ALA A 94 16.61 11.99 -9.49
N ASN A 95 15.90 12.43 -10.54
CA ASN A 95 14.79 13.39 -10.42
C ASN A 95 13.51 12.78 -9.85
N ASN A 96 13.38 11.44 -9.88
CA ASN A 96 12.24 10.73 -9.30
C ASN A 96 12.65 10.08 -7.98
N GLY A 97 13.76 9.34 -7.96
CA GLY A 97 14.36 8.78 -6.75
C GLY A 97 13.44 7.79 -6.03
N PHE A 98 12.62 7.03 -6.77
CA PHE A 98 11.70 6.06 -6.17
C PHE A 98 12.45 4.80 -5.76
N LEU A 99 13.29 4.31 -6.65
CA LEU A 99 14.09 3.10 -6.46
C LEU A 99 15.58 3.44 -6.51
N PHE A 100 16.36 2.77 -5.67
CA PHE A 100 17.81 2.72 -5.82
C PHE A 100 18.19 1.48 -6.61
N ARG A 101 19.12 1.65 -7.56
CA ARG A 101 19.65 0.57 -8.38
C ARG A 101 21.15 0.43 -8.16
N TYR A 102 21.60 -0.80 -7.93
CA TYR A 102 23.00 -1.14 -7.75
C TYR A 102 23.27 -2.58 -8.23
N TYR A 103 24.54 -2.98 -8.31
CA TYR A 103 24.92 -4.37 -8.54
C TYR A 103 25.23 -5.03 -7.19
N ASP A 104 24.63 -6.19 -6.93
CA ASP A 104 24.86 -6.95 -5.70
C ASP A 104 26.22 -7.68 -5.70
N GLU A 105 26.48 -8.50 -4.68
CA GLU A 105 27.70 -9.30 -4.54
C GLU A 105 27.90 -10.31 -5.69
N ASN A 106 26.81 -10.70 -6.37
CA ASN A 106 26.82 -11.61 -7.50
C ASN A 106 26.85 -10.88 -8.86
N ASN A 107 27.04 -9.55 -8.84
CA ASN A 107 27.00 -8.70 -10.03
C ASN A 107 25.63 -8.72 -10.76
N ILE A 108 24.54 -8.86 -10.00
CA ILE A 108 23.16 -8.83 -10.47
C ILE A 108 22.56 -7.44 -10.22
N GLU A 109 21.92 -6.88 -11.25
CA GLU A 109 21.18 -5.61 -11.12
C GLU A 109 20.04 -5.76 -10.13
N THR A 110 20.16 -5.06 -9.02
CA THR A 110 19.29 -5.16 -7.87
C THR A 110 18.69 -3.81 -7.53
N LEU A 111 17.43 -3.81 -7.13
CA LEU A 111 16.62 -2.66 -6.80
C LEU A 111 16.16 -2.71 -5.36
N GLU A 112 16.12 -1.55 -4.71
CA GLU A 112 15.54 -1.35 -3.38
C GLU A 112 14.71 -0.07 -3.34
N LEU A 113 13.78 0.02 -2.38
CA LEU A 113 13.03 1.25 -2.14
C LEU A 113 13.96 2.36 -1.65
N SER A 114 13.75 3.58 -2.13
CA SER A 114 14.45 4.72 -1.56
C SER A 114 13.98 5.02 -0.13
N ALA A 115 14.81 5.69 0.66
CA ALA A 115 14.45 6.12 2.00
C ALA A 115 13.20 7.02 2.01
N GLY A 116 12.95 7.77 0.92
CA GLY A 116 11.73 8.57 0.75
C GLY A 116 10.49 7.70 0.61
N LEU A 117 10.54 6.64 -0.21
CA LEU A 117 9.42 5.70 -0.35
C LEU A 117 9.18 4.87 0.91
N GLU A 118 10.24 4.47 1.60
CA GLU A 118 10.16 3.82 2.91
C GLU A 118 9.40 4.67 3.93
N ARG A 119 9.70 5.97 4.01
CA ARG A 119 8.97 6.92 4.86
C ARG A 119 7.52 7.08 4.41
N LEU A 120 7.29 7.21 3.10
CA LEU A 120 5.94 7.34 2.55
C LEU A 120 5.08 6.13 2.90
N PHE A 121 5.56 4.91 2.70
CA PHE A 121 4.78 3.70 2.98
C PHE A 121 4.46 3.56 4.46
N ARG A 122 5.41 3.87 5.35
CA ARG A 122 5.13 3.93 6.79
C ARG A 122 4.04 4.95 7.11
N PHE A 123 4.10 6.15 6.51
CA PHE A 123 3.07 7.17 6.70
C PHE A 123 1.69 6.69 6.19
N LEU A 124 1.64 6.00 5.05
CA LEU A 124 0.39 5.46 4.52
C LEU A 124 -0.21 4.38 5.41
N GLU A 125 0.64 3.49 5.96
CA GLU A 125 0.26 2.50 6.98
C GLU A 125 -0.32 3.20 8.22
N GLU A 126 0.36 4.22 8.75
CA GLU A 126 -0.12 5.01 9.89
C GLU A 126 -1.47 5.69 9.62
N VAL A 127 -1.66 6.26 8.42
CA VAL A 127 -2.95 6.88 8.02
C VAL A 127 -4.05 5.83 7.90
N GLN A 128 -3.75 4.65 7.39
CA GLN A 128 -4.70 3.55 7.29
C GLN A 128 -5.11 3.05 8.69
N ASP A 129 -4.15 2.83 9.57
CA ASP A 129 -4.39 2.38 10.94
C ASP A 129 -5.15 3.43 11.76
N ALA A 130 -4.84 4.72 11.57
CA ALA A 130 -5.59 5.81 12.19
C ALA A 130 -7.08 5.82 11.78
N LYS A 131 -7.40 5.45 10.53
CA LYS A 131 -8.80 5.27 10.09
C LYS A 131 -9.47 4.06 10.75
N HIS A 132 -8.72 2.99 11.02
CA HIS A 132 -9.23 1.84 11.77
C HIS A 132 -9.37 2.14 13.28
N LEU A 133 -8.60 3.09 13.82
CA LEU A 133 -8.68 3.59 15.20
C LEU A 133 -9.76 4.66 15.40
N PHE A 134 -10.25 5.31 14.33
CA PHE A 134 -11.48 6.12 14.37
C PHE A 134 -12.74 5.23 14.37
N VAL A 135 -12.78 4.24 15.25
CA VAL A 135 -14.05 3.76 15.81
C VAL A 135 -14.13 4.50 17.13
N GLY A 136 -15.06 5.46 17.22
CA GLY A 136 -15.25 6.27 18.43
C GLY A 136 -15.21 5.43 19.70
N THR A 137 -14.78 6.07 20.77
CA THR A 137 -14.50 5.60 22.15
C THR A 137 -15.58 4.79 22.87
N GLU A 138 -16.47 4.07 22.18
CA GLU A 138 -17.20 2.92 22.73
C GLU A 138 -16.48 1.65 22.30
N SER A 139 -15.35 1.47 22.97
CA SER A 139 -14.44 0.34 22.92
C SER A 139 -15.14 -0.98 22.58
N ARG A 140 -14.64 -1.68 21.55
CA ARG A 140 -14.97 -3.10 21.28
C ARG A 140 -14.80 -3.97 22.54
N PHE A 141 -13.95 -3.56 23.48
CA PHE A 141 -13.80 -4.20 24.78
C PHE A 141 -15.05 -4.06 25.66
N ALA A 142 -15.73 -2.90 25.64
CA ALA A 142 -17.00 -2.71 26.34
C ALA A 142 -18.09 -3.62 25.76
N GLN A 143 -18.17 -3.74 24.42
CA GLN A 143 -19.10 -4.67 23.75
C GLN A 143 -18.80 -6.14 24.09
N ILE A 144 -17.52 -6.53 24.20
CA ILE A 144 -17.14 -7.87 24.66
C ILE A 144 -17.56 -8.09 26.13
N ILE A 145 -17.32 -7.13 27.02
CA ILE A 145 -17.73 -7.22 28.43
C ILE A 145 -19.26 -7.30 28.56
N GLU A 146 -20.00 -6.54 27.76
CA GLU A 146 -21.46 -6.56 27.75
C GLU A 146 -21.99 -7.90 27.23
N GLY A 147 -21.38 -8.45 26.17
CA GLY A 147 -21.68 -9.81 25.70
C GLY A 147 -21.40 -10.90 26.75
N PHE A 148 -20.34 -10.76 27.57
CA PHE A 148 -20.10 -11.68 28.69
C PHE A 148 -21.18 -11.58 29.77
N LYS A 149 -21.70 -10.38 30.05
CA LYS A 149 -22.79 -10.20 31.03
C LYS A 149 -24.11 -10.77 30.51
N GLU A 150 -24.41 -10.64 29.22
CA GLU A 150 -25.60 -11.25 28.62
C GLU A 150 -25.54 -12.79 28.60
N LEU A 151 -24.34 -13.38 28.50
CA LEU A 151 -24.16 -14.83 28.57
C LEU A 151 -24.30 -15.37 30.00
N ASP A 152 -23.86 -14.64 31.01
CA ASP A 152 -23.98 -15.05 32.42
C ASP A 152 -25.44 -15.00 32.91
N VAL A 153 -26.21 -14.01 32.46
CA VAL A 153 -27.66 -13.88 32.79
C VAL A 153 -28.49 -15.00 32.19
N ASN A 154 -28.07 -15.60 31.07
CA ASN A 154 -28.80 -16.71 30.43
C ASN A 154 -28.36 -18.11 30.86
N THR A 155 -27.35 -18.24 31.73
CA THR A 155 -26.78 -19.55 32.11
C THR A 155 -27.14 -19.99 33.54
N ILE A 156 -27.87 -19.16 34.29
CA ILE A 156 -28.39 -19.54 35.62
C ILE A 156 -29.87 -19.15 35.70
N ASP A 157 -30.71 -19.90 34.99
CA ASP A 157 -32.13 -19.98 35.35
C ASP A 157 -32.52 -21.46 35.45
N ASP A 158 -32.90 -21.83 36.66
CA ASP A 158 -33.31 -23.15 37.08
C ASP A 158 -34.37 -23.73 36.10
N PRO A 159 -34.09 -24.85 35.41
CA PRO A 159 -34.99 -25.42 34.41
C PRO A 159 -36.38 -25.77 34.97
N THR A 160 -36.49 -25.94 36.29
CA THR A 160 -37.75 -26.19 36.99
C THR A 160 -38.69 -24.98 36.95
N SER A 161 -38.17 -23.76 37.00
CA SER A 161 -38.95 -22.52 36.98
C SER A 161 -39.55 -22.21 35.59
N ARG A 162 -38.89 -22.66 34.51
CA ARG A 162 -39.33 -22.43 33.11
C ARG A 162 -40.54 -23.29 32.71
N ILE A 163 -40.72 -24.45 33.33
CA ILE A 163 -41.83 -25.37 33.01
C ILE A 163 -43.14 -24.87 33.62
N GLU A 164 -43.12 -24.38 34.87
CA GLU A 164 -44.33 -23.83 35.51
C GLU A 164 -44.88 -22.59 34.80
N GLU A 165 -44.02 -21.80 34.16
CA GLU A 165 -44.41 -20.60 33.41
C GLU A 165 -45.05 -20.95 32.06
N LEU A 166 -44.66 -22.08 31.46
CA LEU A 166 -45.18 -22.55 30.17
C LEU A 166 -46.54 -23.27 30.31
N GLU A 167 -46.84 -23.87 31.46
CA GLU A 167 -48.13 -24.54 31.72
C GLU A 167 -49.27 -23.58 32.09
N LYS A 168 -48.99 -22.30 32.35
CA LYS A 168 -50.01 -21.28 32.68
C LYS A 168 -50.52 -20.46 31.47
N ARG A 169 -50.07 -20.76 30.25
CA ARG A 169 -50.62 -20.19 29.01
C ARG A 169 -51.60 -21.17 28.35
#